data_AF-A0A5N5E7T1-F1
#
_entry.id   AF-A0A5N5E7T1-F1
#
_cell.length_a   1.000
_cell.length_b   1.000
_cell.length_c   1.000
_cell.angle_alpha   90.00
_cell.angle_beta   90.00
_cell.angle_gamma   90.00
#
_symmetry.space_group_name_H-M   'P 1'
#
loop_
_entity.id
_entity.type
_entity.pdbx_description
1 polymer ?
#
loop_
_entity_poly.entity_id
_entity_poly.type
_entity_poly.pdbx_seq_one_letter_code
_entity_poly.pdbx_strand_id
1 'polypeptide(L)'
;MTRTLDRLTAATRELDPPLAALDLTTLRSNAADLVRRAGGTPVRVASKSVRCRTVLTETLGDTLTASGGFRGIMAYSLREALWLVGLGARDILMGYPTADRGAIADLAADDTALQSITLMVDDDAQLDLIRS
;
A
#
# COMPACT_ATOMS: atom_id res chain seq x y z
N MET A 1 -29.50 11.64 -1.12
CA MET A 1 -28.09 11.42 -1.51
C MET A 1 -28.05 10.84 -2.91
N THR A 2 -27.35 11.48 -3.85
CA THR A 2 -27.06 10.90 -5.17
C THR A 2 -26.28 9.61 -5.01
N ARG A 3 -26.65 8.55 -5.74
CA ARG A 3 -25.95 7.26 -5.64
C ARG A 3 -24.54 7.39 -6.20
N THR A 4 -23.61 6.60 -5.67
CA THR A 4 -22.20 6.58 -6.12
C THR A 4 -22.08 6.37 -7.63
N LEU A 5 -22.87 5.45 -8.19
CA LEU A 5 -22.87 5.19 -9.63
C LEU A 5 -23.27 6.43 -10.45
N ASP A 6 -24.30 7.16 -10.03
CA ASP A 6 -24.77 8.35 -10.76
C ASP A 6 -23.68 9.44 -10.81
N ARG A 7 -22.92 9.62 -9.72
CA ARG A 7 -21.78 10.56 -9.67
C ARG A 7 -20.65 10.13 -10.60
N LEU A 8 -20.29 8.84 -10.58
CA LEU A 8 -19.23 8.31 -11.43
C LEU A 8 -19.61 8.44 -12.92
N THR A 9 -20.82 8.02 -13.30
CA THR A 9 -21.33 8.15 -14.68
C THR A 9 -21.29 9.60 -15.15
N ALA A 10 -21.70 10.55 -14.31
CA ALA A 10 -21.64 11.97 -14.65
C ALA A 10 -20.19 12.48 -14.81
N ALA A 11 -19.27 12.04 -13.95
CA ALA A 11 -17.86 12.45 -13.99
C ALA A 11 -17.07 11.84 -15.16
N THR A 12 -17.48 10.67 -15.65
CA THR A 12 -16.80 9.95 -16.73
C THR A 12 -17.55 9.97 -18.05
N ARG A 13 -18.59 10.81 -18.20
CA ARG A 13 -19.48 10.82 -19.38
C ARG A 13 -18.78 11.05 -20.73
N GLU A 14 -17.64 11.71 -20.72
CA GLU A 14 -16.85 12.02 -21.92
C GLU A 14 -15.73 11.00 -22.19
N LEU A 15 -15.64 9.92 -21.40
CA LEU A 15 -14.60 8.89 -21.53
C LEU A 15 -15.17 7.61 -22.15
N ASP A 16 -14.45 7.04 -23.11
CA ASP A 16 -14.79 5.75 -23.70
C ASP A 16 -14.44 4.58 -22.76
N PRO A 17 -15.29 3.54 -22.66
CA PRO A 17 -15.00 2.33 -21.88
C PRO A 17 -14.04 1.36 -22.61
N PRO A 18 -13.40 0.41 -21.88
CA PRO A 18 -13.54 0.14 -20.46
C PRO A 18 -12.67 1.07 -19.59
N LEU A 19 -13.23 1.52 -18.46
CA LEU A 19 -12.52 2.32 -17.46
C LEU A 19 -12.79 1.81 -16.06
N ALA A 20 -11.85 2.05 -15.16
CA ALA A 20 -12.02 1.88 -13.72
C ALA A 20 -12.21 3.26 -13.07
N ALA A 21 -13.30 3.44 -12.34
CA ALA A 21 -13.60 4.69 -11.63
C ALA A 21 -13.74 4.44 -10.13
N LEU A 22 -13.25 5.40 -9.34
CA LEU A 22 -13.31 5.38 -7.89
C LEU A 22 -13.95 6.67 -7.38
N ASP A 23 -14.95 6.53 -6.52
CA ASP A 23 -15.59 7.69 -5.88
C ASP A 23 -14.79 8.10 -4.63
N LEU A 24 -14.11 9.26 -4.71
CA LEU A 24 -13.27 9.75 -3.62
C LEU A 24 -14.07 10.06 -2.35
N THR A 25 -15.33 10.45 -2.45
CA THR A 25 -16.19 10.71 -1.28
C THR A 25 -16.45 9.40 -0.53
N THR A 26 -16.78 8.33 -1.26
CA THR A 26 -16.94 6.98 -0.69
C THR A 26 -15.63 6.45 -0.12
N LEU A 27 -14.50 6.61 -0.83
CA LEU A 27 -13.18 6.22 -0.33
C LEU A 27 -12.88 6.89 1.02
N ARG A 28 -13.00 8.22 1.10
CA ARG A 28 -12.71 8.99 2.31
C ARG A 28 -13.63 8.63 3.47
N SER A 29 -14.92 8.41 3.21
CA SER A 29 -15.86 7.93 4.23
C SER A 29 -15.47 6.55 4.77
N ASN A 30 -15.07 5.62 3.89
CA ASN A 30 -14.64 4.29 4.31
C ASN A 30 -13.34 4.35 5.13
N ALA A 31 -12.40 5.20 4.73
CA ALA A 31 -11.15 5.41 5.45
C ALA A 31 -11.40 5.95 6.86
N ALA A 32 -12.25 6.98 7.00
CA ALA A 32 -12.66 7.52 8.30
C ALA A 32 -13.37 6.48 9.18
N ASP A 33 -14.19 5.61 8.57
CA ASP A 33 -14.87 4.53 9.27
C ASP A 33 -13.89 3.48 9.83
N LEU A 34 -12.88 3.09 9.05
CA LEU A 34 -11.81 2.19 9.49
C LEU A 34 -11.03 2.77 10.66
N VAL A 35 -10.63 4.04 10.58
CA VAL A 35 -9.89 4.73 11.65
C VAL A 35 -10.73 4.81 12.93
N ARG A 36 -12.03 5.13 12.81
CA ARG A 36 -12.95 5.15 13.96
C ARG A 36 -13.03 3.79 14.64
N ARG A 37 -13.17 2.70 13.87
CA ARG A 37 -13.25 1.33 14.40
C ARG A 37 -11.93 0.85 14.98
N ALA A 38 -10.81 1.33 14.49
CA ALA A 38 -9.48 0.96 14.98
C ALA A 38 -9.19 1.50 16.38
N GLY A 39 -9.96 2.47 16.88
CA GLY A 39 -9.96 2.85 18.30
C GLY A 39 -8.61 3.35 18.82
N GLY A 40 -7.79 3.96 17.95
CA GLY A 40 -6.45 4.44 18.27
C GLY A 40 -5.31 3.51 17.83
N THR A 41 -5.61 2.28 17.40
CA THR A 41 -4.63 1.43 16.71
C THR A 41 -4.39 1.94 15.28
N PRO A 42 -3.14 2.23 14.87
CA PRO A 42 -2.88 2.67 13.49
C PRO A 42 -3.26 1.62 12.46
N VAL A 43 -3.93 2.05 11.38
CA VAL A 43 -4.34 1.15 10.29
C VAL A 43 -3.25 1.08 9.22
N ARG A 44 -2.79 -0.14 8.92
CA ARG A 44 -1.85 -0.40 7.81
C ARG A 44 -2.61 -0.74 6.53
N VAL A 45 -2.28 -0.10 5.42
CA VAL A 45 -2.96 -0.34 4.13
C VAL A 45 -2.37 -1.56 3.42
N ALA A 46 -3.19 -2.56 3.11
CA ALA A 46 -2.76 -3.69 2.29
C ALA A 46 -2.73 -3.31 0.79
N SER A 47 -1.54 -3.03 0.23
CA SER A 47 -1.42 -2.51 -1.15
C SER A 47 -1.84 -3.52 -2.22
N LYS A 48 -1.73 -4.82 -1.94
CA LYS A 48 -2.07 -5.94 -2.87
C LYS A 48 -3.44 -5.82 -3.52
N SER A 49 -4.46 -5.40 -2.78
CA SER A 49 -5.84 -5.32 -3.28
C SER A 49 -6.18 -3.94 -3.82
N VAL A 50 -5.37 -2.92 -3.48
CA VAL A 50 -5.58 -1.53 -3.91
C VAL A 50 -4.88 -1.27 -5.25
N ARG A 51 -3.59 -1.64 -5.36
CA ARG A 51 -2.72 -1.48 -6.54
C ARG A 51 -2.85 -0.14 -7.26
N CYS A 52 -3.12 0.93 -6.51
CA CYS A 52 -3.36 2.27 -7.03
C CYS A 52 -2.63 3.29 -6.16
N ARG A 53 -1.57 3.89 -6.71
CA ARG A 53 -0.75 4.89 -6.00
C ARG A 53 -1.57 6.07 -5.53
N THR A 54 -2.50 6.56 -6.33
CA THR A 54 -3.35 7.70 -5.97
C THR A 54 -4.20 7.37 -4.74
N VAL A 55 -4.74 6.15 -4.62
CA VAL A 55 -5.47 5.73 -3.42
C VAL A 55 -4.56 5.66 -2.20
N LEU A 56 -3.34 5.13 -2.36
CA LEU A 56 -2.35 5.13 -1.28
C LEU A 56 -2.00 6.56 -0.85
N THR A 57 -1.84 7.48 -1.79
CA THR A 57 -1.54 8.90 -1.51
C THR A 57 -2.70 9.57 -0.78
N GLU A 58 -3.94 9.37 -1.23
CA GLU A 58 -5.15 9.88 -0.55
C GLU A 58 -5.28 9.34 0.88
N THR A 59 -4.79 8.13 1.16
CA THR A 59 -4.93 7.46 2.46
C THR A 59 -3.75 7.74 3.41
N LEU A 60 -2.53 7.81 2.89
CA LEU A 60 -1.28 7.86 3.67
C LEU A 60 -0.50 9.17 3.50
N GLY A 61 -1.00 10.10 2.67
CA GLY A 61 -0.32 11.35 2.30
C GLY A 61 0.78 11.17 1.25
N ASP A 62 1.41 12.27 0.87
CA ASP A 62 2.39 12.34 -0.23
C ASP A 62 3.65 11.50 0.02
N THR A 63 4.01 11.28 1.29
CA THR A 63 5.15 10.42 1.68
C THR A 63 4.80 8.95 1.72
N LEU A 64 3.54 8.58 1.45
CA LEU A 64 3.04 7.20 1.49
C LEU A 64 3.28 6.48 2.83
N THR A 65 3.46 7.24 3.92
CA THR A 65 3.90 6.68 5.20
C THR A 65 2.84 6.79 6.28
N ALA A 66 2.22 7.95 6.49
CA ALA A 66 1.23 8.11 7.55
C ALA A 66 0.34 9.34 7.32
N SER A 67 -0.97 9.17 7.51
CA SER A 67 -1.94 10.26 7.53
C SER A 67 -3.22 9.83 8.25
N GLY A 68 -3.79 10.72 9.08
CA GLY A 68 -5.16 10.60 9.55
C GLY A 68 -5.55 9.28 10.23
N GLY A 69 -4.63 8.63 10.97
CA GLY A 69 -4.86 7.34 11.63
C GLY A 69 -4.41 6.11 10.84
N PHE A 70 -4.01 6.29 9.58
CA PHE A 70 -3.30 5.28 8.81
C PHE A 70 -1.78 5.43 8.99
N ARG A 71 -1.08 4.30 9.09
CA ARG A 71 0.38 4.25 9.14
C ARG A 71 0.90 2.97 8.50
N GLY A 72 1.79 3.17 7.54
CA GLY A 72 2.50 2.12 6.85
C GLY A 72 1.66 1.34 5.83
N ILE A 73 2.38 0.52 5.07
CA ILE A 73 1.87 -0.30 3.99
C ILE A 73 2.15 -1.77 4.31
N MET A 74 1.20 -2.66 4.02
CA MET A 74 1.43 -4.10 3.97
C MET A 74 1.52 -4.52 2.51
N ALA A 75 2.74 -4.79 2.04
CA ALA A 75 3.03 -5.14 0.65
C ALA A 75 3.00 -6.64 0.43
N TYR A 76 2.65 -7.07 -0.79
CA TYR A 76 2.62 -8.50 -1.14
C TYR A 76 3.90 -8.96 -1.83
N SER A 77 4.53 -8.10 -2.64
CA SER A 77 5.78 -8.44 -3.33
C SER A 77 6.90 -7.49 -2.91
N LEU A 78 8.12 -8.01 -2.76
CA LEU A 78 9.27 -7.19 -2.36
C LEU A 78 9.60 -6.14 -3.44
N ARG A 79 9.39 -6.46 -4.72
CA ARG A 79 9.55 -5.50 -5.82
C ARG A 79 8.61 -4.30 -5.71
N GLU A 80 7.34 -4.53 -5.34
CA GLU A 80 6.39 -3.44 -5.06
C GLU A 80 6.85 -2.61 -3.86
N ALA A 81 7.31 -3.27 -2.78
CA ALA A 81 7.81 -2.57 -1.60
C ALA A 81 9.00 -1.66 -1.94
N LEU A 82 9.98 -2.15 -2.69
CA LEU A 82 11.13 -1.37 -3.16
C LEU A 82 10.69 -0.18 -4.02
N TRP A 83 9.75 -0.39 -4.95
CA TRP A 83 9.18 0.70 -5.75
C TRP A 83 8.50 1.77 -4.88
N LEU A 84 7.74 1.37 -3.85
CA LEU A 84 7.09 2.29 -2.92
C LEU A 84 8.10 3.05 -2.05
N VAL A 85 9.21 2.42 -1.64
CA VAL A 85 10.33 3.11 -0.97
C VAL A 85 10.91 4.18 -1.88
N GLY A 86 11.10 3.89 -3.17
CA GLY A 86 11.54 4.87 -4.18
C GLY A 86 10.57 6.05 -4.36
N LEU A 87 9.30 5.88 -3.99
CA LEU A 87 8.29 6.94 -3.99
C LEU A 87 8.16 7.68 -2.64
N GLY A 88 8.96 7.31 -1.64
CA GLY A 88 9.02 8.00 -0.35
C GLY A 88 8.44 7.23 0.84
N ALA A 89 7.88 6.03 0.64
CA ALA A 89 7.36 5.22 1.75
C ALA A 89 8.49 4.78 2.70
N ARG A 90 8.26 4.85 4.01
CA ARG A 90 9.26 4.52 5.04
C ARG A 90 8.80 3.50 6.10
N ASP A 91 7.61 2.94 5.94
CA ASP A 91 7.06 1.92 6.85
C ASP A 91 6.30 0.85 6.05
N ILE A 92 7.01 -0.17 5.59
CA ILE A 92 6.44 -1.28 4.82
C ILE A 92 6.67 -2.59 5.56
N LEU A 93 5.60 -3.36 5.73
CA LEU A 93 5.64 -4.73 6.21
C LEU A 93 5.34 -5.65 5.03
N MET A 94 6.20 -6.63 4.77
CA MET A 94 5.86 -7.72 3.88
C MET A 94 4.77 -8.56 4.55
N GLY A 95 3.63 -8.73 3.87
CA GLY A 95 2.53 -9.54 4.39
C GLY A 95 2.75 -11.05 4.25
N TYR A 96 3.80 -11.45 3.52
CA TYR A 96 4.14 -12.84 3.20
C TYR A 96 5.66 -12.98 3.04
N PRO A 97 6.21 -14.17 3.31
CA PRO A 97 7.60 -14.47 2.95
C PRO A 97 7.85 -14.36 1.46
N THR A 98 9.10 -14.11 1.09
CA THR A 98 9.53 -13.99 -0.31
C THR A 98 10.73 -14.85 -0.59
N ALA A 99 10.76 -15.43 -1.79
CA ALA A 99 11.91 -16.18 -2.32
C ALA A 99 12.55 -15.47 -3.54
N ASP A 100 12.18 -14.21 -3.81
CA ASP A 100 12.71 -13.43 -4.94
C ASP A 100 14.14 -12.96 -4.63
N ARG A 101 15.11 -13.80 -4.98
CA ARG A 101 16.55 -13.54 -4.77
C ARG A 101 17.01 -12.19 -5.32
N GLY A 102 16.49 -11.79 -6.48
CA GLY A 102 16.86 -10.50 -7.08
C GLY A 102 16.37 -9.34 -6.23
N ALA A 103 15.11 -9.37 -5.80
CA ALA A 103 14.57 -8.32 -4.95
C ALA A 103 15.20 -8.31 -3.55
N ILE A 104 15.64 -9.46 -3.02
CA ILE A 104 16.40 -9.53 -1.77
C ILE A 104 17.77 -8.87 -1.93
N ALA A 105 18.47 -9.13 -3.05
CA ALA A 105 19.73 -8.47 -3.35
C ALA A 105 19.56 -6.95 -3.53
N ASP A 106 18.51 -6.52 -4.22
CA ASP A 106 18.17 -5.09 -4.37
C ASP A 106 17.88 -4.44 -3.01
N LEU A 107 17.15 -5.13 -2.12
CA LEU A 107 16.92 -4.67 -0.75
C LEU A 107 18.23 -4.54 0.02
N ALA A 108 19.10 -5.55 -0.03
CA ALA A 108 20.38 -5.54 0.69
C ALA A 108 21.35 -4.45 0.21
N ALA A 109 21.19 -3.98 -1.03
CA ALA A 109 22.01 -2.92 -1.62
C ALA A 109 21.51 -1.50 -1.32
N ASP A 110 20.36 -1.32 -0.66
CA ASP A 110 19.74 -0.01 -0.39
C ASP A 110 19.47 0.17 1.12
N ASP A 111 20.28 1.01 1.76
CA ASP A 111 20.15 1.35 3.19
C ASP A 111 18.77 1.92 3.53
N THR A 112 18.17 2.71 2.65
CA THR A 112 16.83 3.27 2.89
C THR A 112 15.79 2.16 2.86
N ALA A 113 15.90 1.24 1.90
CA ALA A 113 15.01 0.10 1.81
C ALA A 113 15.15 -0.83 3.03
N LEU A 114 16.37 -1.11 3.50
CA LEU A 114 16.64 -1.90 4.70
C LEU A 114 15.98 -1.31 5.96
N GLN A 115 15.98 0.01 6.10
CA GLN A 115 15.32 0.68 7.24
C GLN A 115 13.80 0.78 7.08
N SER A 116 13.29 0.67 5.85
CA SER A 116 11.89 0.93 5.53
C SER A 116 11.05 -0.33 5.36
N ILE A 117 11.67 -1.49 5.07
CA ILE A 117 10.97 -2.74 4.73
C ILE A 117 11.27 -3.80 5.79
N THR A 118 10.23 -4.24 6.48
CA THR A 118 10.27 -5.41 7.36
C THR A 118 9.85 -6.65 6.59
N LEU A 119 10.77 -7.62 6.46
CA LEU A 119 10.48 -8.93 5.87
C LEU A 119 9.69 -9.81 6.84
N MET A 120 8.90 -10.73 6.28
CA MET A 120 8.17 -11.75 7.04
C MET A 120 8.78 -13.12 6.73
N VAL A 121 8.85 -13.98 7.74
CA VAL A 121 9.30 -15.37 7.61
C VAL A 121 8.34 -16.31 8.33
N ASP A 122 8.21 -17.53 7.83
CA ASP A 122 7.47 -18.64 8.44
C ASP A 122 8.25 -19.97 8.44
N ASP A 123 9.48 -19.98 7.87
CA ASP A 123 10.39 -21.12 7.85
C ASP A 123 11.85 -20.64 7.95
N ASP A 124 12.70 -21.36 8.69
CA ASP A 124 14.10 -20.99 8.92
C ASP A 124 14.93 -20.92 7.62
N ALA A 125 14.59 -21.71 6.59
CA ALA A 125 15.26 -21.65 5.30
C ALA A 125 15.15 -20.27 4.63
N GLN A 126 14.16 -19.46 5.00
CA GLN A 126 14.01 -18.09 4.52
C GLN A 126 15.02 -17.15 5.17
N LEU A 127 15.45 -17.42 6.41
CA LEU A 127 16.53 -16.66 7.05
C LEU A 127 17.87 -16.90 6.36
N ASP A 128 18.13 -18.14 5.95
CA ASP A 128 19.32 -18.48 5.17
C ASP A 128 19.32 -17.79 3.81
N LEU A 129 18.16 -17.73 3.15
CA LEU A 129 17.99 -17.00 1.90
C LEU A 129 18.23 -15.49 2.04
N ILE A 130 17.79 -14.89 3.15
CA ILE A 130 17.96 -13.45 3.41
C ILE A 130 19.43 -13.12 3.71
N ARG A 131 20.19 -14.06 4.26
CA ARG A 131 21.60 -13.89 4.64
C ARG A 131 22.59 -14.21 3.51
N SER A 132 22.14 -14.81 2.42
CA SER A 132 22.99 -15.25 1.29
C SER A 132 23.37 -14.10 0.36
#